data_AF-A0A836RIB0-F1
#
_entry.id   AF-A0A836RIB0-F1
#
_cell.length_a   1.000
_cell.length_b   1.000
_cell.length_c   1.000
_cell.angle_alpha   90.00
_cell.angle_beta   90.00
_cell.angle_gamma   90.00
#
_symmetry.space_group_name_H-M   'P 1'
#
loop_
_entity.id
_entity.type
_entity.pdbx_description
1 polymer ?
#
loop_
_entity_poly.entity_id
_entity_poly.type
_entity_poly.pdbx_seq_one_letter_code
_entity_poly.pdbx_strand_id
1 'polypeptide(L)'
;MVSFGPAGPLATNETVVQLLLELLRLQREQLELTRELVRLSREAHEIRARQHAELLAWQERHEGVVERCREVVSTLTQIHAGVLGDMADYINENAEALLESDFSISEFVDKFGPRLHHLSTMLAVFKQLSAPLSRPDTGRRQ
;
A
#
# COMPACT_ATOMS: atom_id res chain seq x y z
N MET A 1 -61.25 -1.00 7.76
CA MET A 1 -61.00 0.33 8.35
C MET A 1 -60.13 0.10 9.58
N VAL A 2 -58.81 0.13 9.43
CA VAL A 2 -57.89 -0.08 10.56
C VAL A 2 -57.48 1.30 11.06
N SER A 3 -58.05 1.69 12.20
CA SER A 3 -57.78 2.96 12.87
C SER A 3 -56.46 2.84 13.62
N PHE A 4 -55.42 3.54 13.17
CA PHE A 4 -54.26 3.84 14.00
C PHE A 4 -54.67 4.91 15.02
N GLY A 5 -54.90 4.51 16.27
CA GLY A 5 -55.07 5.45 17.39
C GLY A 5 -53.77 6.23 17.64
N PRO A 6 -53.85 7.44 18.20
CA PRO A 6 -52.67 8.28 18.40
C PRO A 6 -51.78 7.64 19.48
N ALA A 7 -50.58 7.24 19.11
CA ALA A 7 -49.57 6.80 20.07
C ALA A 7 -49.33 7.94 21.07
N GLY A 8 -49.69 7.72 22.34
CA GLY A 8 -49.56 8.74 23.39
C GLY A 8 -48.09 9.11 23.69
N PRO A 9 -47.85 10.22 24.40
CA PRO A 9 -46.50 10.75 24.70
C PRO A 9 -45.57 9.79 25.46
N LEU A 10 -46.10 8.73 26.08
CA LEU A 10 -45.33 7.67 26.72
C LEU A 10 -44.68 6.71 25.70
N ALA A 11 -45.37 6.40 24.59
CA ALA A 11 -44.84 5.56 23.51
C ALA A 11 -43.71 6.26 22.73
N THR A 12 -43.78 7.59 22.60
CA THR A 12 -42.69 8.39 22.04
C THR A 12 -41.46 8.41 22.96
N ASN A 13 -41.65 8.50 24.28
CA ASN A 13 -40.53 8.46 25.23
C ASN A 13 -39.84 7.09 25.26
N GLU A 14 -40.62 6.01 25.21
CA GLU A 14 -40.08 4.64 25.16
C GLU A 14 -39.29 4.41 23.86
N THR A 15 -39.81 4.90 22.72
CA THR A 15 -39.12 4.85 21.43
C THR A 15 -37.81 5.66 21.45
N VAL A 16 -37.81 6.85 22.04
CA VAL A 16 -36.59 7.68 22.18
C VAL A 16 -35.56 6.97 23.05
N VAL A 17 -35.96 6.37 24.16
CA VAL A 17 -35.05 5.59 25.02
C VAL A 17 -34.45 4.40 24.27
N GLN A 18 -35.26 3.67 23.49
CA GLN A 18 -34.77 2.56 22.66
C GLN A 18 -33.74 3.02 21.63
N LEU A 19 -34.01 4.14 20.93
CA LEU A 19 -33.06 4.72 19.97
C LEU A 19 -31.75 5.16 20.64
N LEU A 20 -31.80 5.75 21.83
CA LEU A 20 -30.60 6.14 22.58
C LEU A 20 -29.78 4.94 23.02
N LEU A 21 -30.42 3.84 23.44
CA LEU A 21 -29.73 2.60 23.79
C LEU A 21 -29.07 1.96 22.56
N GLU A 22 -29.75 1.98 21.41
CA GLU A 22 -29.18 1.48 20.16
C GLU A 22 -28.01 2.36 19.68
N LEU A 23 -28.13 3.68 19.79
CA LEU A 23 -27.01 4.59 19.51
C LEU A 23 -25.82 4.34 20.44
N LEU A 24 -26.07 4.14 21.74
CA LEU A 24 -25.03 3.82 22.71
C LEU A 24 -24.37 2.47 22.40
N ARG A 25 -25.14 1.47 21.93
CA ARG A 25 -24.62 0.18 21.47
C ARG A 25 -23.67 0.38 20.29
N LEU A 26 -24.10 1.13 19.27
CA LEU A 26 -23.29 1.44 18.08
C LEU A 26 -22.03 2.24 18.44
N GLN A 27 -22.11 3.19 19.37
CA GLN A 27 -20.96 3.96 19.84
C GLN A 27 -19.92 3.08 20.55
N ARG A 28 -20.36 2.09 21.34
CA ARG A 28 -19.45 1.13 21.98
C ARG A 28 -18.74 0.26 20.95
N GLU A 29 -19.49 -0.24 19.96
CA GLU A 29 -18.93 -1.02 18.85
C GLU A 29 -17.90 -0.21 18.05
N GLN A 30 -18.22 1.05 17.74
CA GLN A 30 -17.30 1.97 17.05
C GLN A 30 -16.03 2.26 17.87
N LEU A 31 -16.15 2.39 19.19
CA LEU A 31 -15.00 2.58 20.08
C LEU A 31 -14.09 1.35 20.09
N GLU A 32 -14.65 0.14 20.14
CA GLU A 32 -13.89 -1.11 20.07
C GLU A 32 -13.12 -1.23 18.74
N LEU A 33 -13.78 -0.97 17.60
CA LEU A 33 -13.11 -0.97 16.29
C LEU A 33 -12.00 0.08 16.21
N THR A 34 -12.23 1.27 16.78
CA THR A 34 -11.22 2.34 16.80
C THR A 34 -10.00 1.95 17.64
N ARG A 35 -10.22 1.30 18.80
CA ARG A 35 -9.14 0.76 19.64
C ARG A 35 -8.31 -0.27 18.88
N GLU A 36 -8.98 -1.17 18.18
CA GLU A 36 -8.31 -2.20 17.39
C GLU A 36 -7.49 -1.60 16.24
N LEU A 37 -8.03 -0.61 15.52
CA LEU A 37 -7.28 0.12 14.49
C LEU A 37 -6.03 0.81 15.05
N VAL A 38 -6.15 1.45 16.22
CA VAL A 38 -5.00 2.07 16.89
C VAL A 38 -3.95 1.02 17.27
N ARG A 39 -4.37 -0.16 17.75
CA ARG A 39 -3.48 -1.26 18.09
C ARG A 39 -2.72 -1.76 16.86
N LEU A 40 -3.44 -2.09 15.79
CA LEU A 40 -2.85 -2.54 14.52
C LEU A 40 -1.92 -1.47 13.93
N SER A 41 -2.30 -0.19 14.01
CA SER A 41 -1.46 0.91 13.54
C SER A 41 -0.16 1.04 14.33
N ARG A 42 -0.18 0.81 15.65
CA ARG A 42 1.03 0.83 16.49
C ARG A 42 1.94 -0.33 16.14
N GLU A 43 1.40 -1.55 16.08
CA GLU A 43 2.15 -2.75 15.71
C GLU A 43 2.81 -2.60 14.33
N ALA A 44 2.06 -2.12 13.34
CA ALA A 44 2.58 -1.84 12.00
C ALA A 44 3.63 -0.72 11.99
N HIS A 45 3.52 0.28 12.87
CA HIS A 45 4.53 1.32 12.99
C HIS A 45 5.82 0.80 13.61
N GLU A 46 5.72 -0.01 14.68
CA GLU A 46 6.87 -0.61 15.35
C GLU A 46 7.66 -1.54 14.43
N ILE A 47 6.96 -2.39 13.66
CA ILE A 47 7.60 -3.27 12.66
C ILE A 47 8.37 -2.43 11.63
N ARG A 48 7.75 -1.39 11.07
CA ARG A 48 8.40 -0.48 10.11
C ARG A 48 9.61 0.24 10.73
N ALA A 49 9.50 0.69 11.98
CA ALA A 49 10.59 1.37 12.67
C ALA A 49 11.79 0.44 12.90
N ARG A 50 11.55 -0.83 13.27
CA ARG A 50 12.61 -1.84 13.41
C ARG A 50 13.29 -2.15 12.08
N GLN A 51 12.52 -2.41 11.03
CA GLN A 51 13.05 -2.64 9.67
C GLN A 51 13.89 -1.45 9.18
N HIS A 52 13.44 -0.23 9.44
CA HIS A 52 14.17 0.98 9.09
C HIS A 52 15.50 1.11 9.86
N ALA A 53 15.49 0.81 11.17
CA ALA A 53 16.71 0.83 11.98
C ALA A 53 17.73 -0.24 11.56
N GLU A 54 17.26 -1.44 11.22
CA GLU A 54 18.12 -2.52 10.70
C GLU A 54 18.76 -2.15 9.36
N LEU A 55 17.98 -1.56 8.45
CA LEU A 55 18.48 -1.10 7.15
C LEU A 55 19.51 0.03 7.29
N LEU A 56 19.24 1.00 8.17
CA LEU A 56 20.19 2.07 8.51
C LEU A 56 21.52 1.49 9.00
N ALA A 57 21.46 0.61 10.01
CA ALA A 57 22.65 -0.01 10.55
C ALA A 57 23.38 -0.89 9.53
N TRP A 58 22.65 -1.50 8.59
CA TRP A 58 23.23 -2.22 7.47
C TRP A 58 23.96 -1.28 6.51
N GLN A 59 23.35 -0.15 6.12
CA GLN A 59 23.95 0.85 5.23
C GLN A 59 25.24 1.45 5.83
N GLU A 60 25.23 1.81 7.11
CA GLU A 60 26.39 2.33 7.83
C GLU A 60 27.57 1.34 7.84
N ARG A 61 27.29 0.03 7.93
CA ARG A 61 28.32 -1.02 7.89
C ARG A 61 28.82 -1.35 6.48
N HIS A 62 28.08 -0.95 5.43
CA HIS A 62 28.36 -1.36 4.04
C HIS A 62 28.38 -0.16 3.08
N GLU A 63 28.97 0.97 3.51
CA GLU A 63 29.02 2.21 2.72
C GLU A 63 29.52 2.00 1.29
N GLY A 64 30.60 1.23 1.09
CA GLY A 64 31.11 0.95 -0.26
C GLY A 64 30.15 0.16 -1.15
N VAL A 65 29.25 -0.65 -0.60
CA VAL A 65 28.17 -1.32 -1.35
C VAL A 65 27.08 -0.31 -1.70
N VAL A 66 26.71 0.55 -0.75
CA VAL A 66 25.70 1.60 -0.95
C VAL A 66 26.09 2.55 -2.09
N GLU A 67 27.36 2.96 -2.17
CA GLU A 67 27.81 3.81 -3.27
C GLU A 67 27.75 3.12 -4.62
N ARG A 68 28.20 1.87 -4.71
CA ARG A 68 28.05 1.07 -5.94
C ARG A 68 26.58 0.89 -6.33
N CYS A 69 25.69 0.72 -5.35
CA CYS A 69 24.25 0.68 -5.62
C CYS A 69 23.77 2.01 -6.22
N ARG A 70 24.19 3.17 -5.69
CA ARG A 70 23.84 4.49 -6.27
C ARG A 70 24.32 4.64 -7.71
N GLU A 71 25.55 4.23 -8.00
CA GLU A 71 26.11 4.26 -9.35
C GLU A 71 25.29 3.41 -10.34
N VAL A 72 24.88 2.20 -9.93
CA VAL A 72 24.18 1.26 -10.79
C VAL A 72 22.69 1.58 -10.96
N VAL A 73 22.04 2.26 -9.99
CA VAL A 73 20.61 2.60 -10.06
C VAL A 73 20.26 3.37 -11.34
N SER A 74 21.12 4.31 -11.76
CA SER A 74 20.90 5.09 -12.98
C SER A 74 20.88 4.17 -14.22
N THR A 75 21.92 3.34 -14.37
CA THR A 75 22.04 2.38 -15.48
C THR A 75 20.89 1.38 -15.48
N LEU A 76 20.52 0.83 -14.31
CA LEU A 76 19.41 -0.11 -14.20
C LEU A 76 18.06 0.54 -14.53
N THR A 77 17.86 1.82 -14.19
CA THR A 77 16.69 2.60 -14.57
C THR A 77 16.61 2.75 -16.09
N GLN A 78 17.74 3.01 -16.77
CA GLN A 78 17.78 3.09 -18.22
C GLN A 78 17.46 1.74 -18.88
N ILE A 79 17.99 0.64 -18.35
CA ILE A 79 17.68 -0.71 -18.84
C ILE A 79 16.18 -1.01 -18.67
N HIS A 80 15.60 -0.69 -17.51
CA HIS A 80 14.16 -0.88 -17.25
C HIS A 80 13.30 -0.04 -18.21
N ALA A 81 13.67 1.22 -18.44
CA ALA A 81 12.99 2.08 -19.39
C ALA A 81 13.08 1.56 -20.84
N GLY A 82 14.21 0.98 -21.24
CA GLY A 82 14.37 0.34 -22.55
C GLY A 82 13.39 -0.81 -22.75
N VAL A 83 13.23 -1.69 -21.76
CA VAL A 83 12.25 -2.79 -21.81
C VAL A 83 10.81 -2.28 -21.90
N LEU A 84 10.49 -1.18 -21.20
CA LEU A 84 9.18 -0.53 -21.33
C LEU A 84 8.95 0.06 -22.73
N GLY A 85 10.00 0.61 -23.35
CA GLY A 85 9.97 1.05 -24.74
C GLY A 85 9.66 -0.12 -25.69
N ASP A 86 10.45 -1.20 -25.63
CA ASP A 86 10.25 -2.40 -26.44
C ASP A 86 8.82 -2.98 -26.29
N MET A 87 8.29 -2.93 -25.06
CA MET A 87 6.93 -3.38 -24.73
C MET A 87 5.88 -2.46 -25.35
N ALA A 88 6.05 -1.14 -25.24
CA ALA A 88 5.14 -0.16 -25.82
C ALA A 88 5.10 -0.27 -27.35
N ASP A 89 6.26 -0.42 -28.00
CA ASP A 89 6.37 -0.61 -29.44
C ASP A 89 5.65 -1.89 -29.87
N TYR A 90 5.89 -3.00 -29.18
CA TYR A 90 5.20 -4.27 -29.46
C TYR A 90 3.68 -4.16 -29.31
N ILE A 91 3.18 -3.48 -28.27
CA ILE A 91 1.73 -3.25 -28.09
C ILE A 91 1.17 -2.44 -29.25
N ASN A 92 1.84 -1.37 -29.67
CA ASN A 92 1.37 -0.53 -30.77
C ASN A 92 1.34 -1.28 -32.10
N GLU A 93 2.35 -2.11 -32.36
CA GLU A 93 2.45 -2.90 -33.60
C GLU A 93 1.46 -4.06 -33.66
N ASN A 94 1.01 -4.59 -32.51
CA ASN A 94 0.18 -5.80 -32.42
C ASN A 94 -1.18 -5.56 -31.74
N ALA A 95 -1.64 -4.31 -31.67
CA ALA A 95 -2.79 -3.90 -30.85
C ALA A 95 -4.08 -4.69 -31.17
N GLU A 96 -4.37 -4.91 -32.45
CA GLU A 96 -5.57 -5.64 -32.88
C GLU A 96 -5.53 -7.10 -32.42
N ALA A 97 -4.41 -7.81 -32.66
CA ALA A 97 -4.23 -9.19 -32.20
C ALA A 97 -4.29 -9.33 -30.67
N LEU A 98 -3.70 -8.36 -29.94
CA LEU A 98 -3.74 -8.33 -28.48
C LEU A 98 -5.14 -8.10 -27.92
N LEU A 99 -6.01 -7.39 -28.63
CA LEU A 99 -7.40 -7.14 -28.19
C LEU A 99 -8.34 -8.30 -28.53
N GLU A 100 -8.03 -9.07 -29.57
CA GLU A 100 -8.92 -10.11 -30.10
C GLU A 100 -8.58 -11.52 -29.60
N SER A 101 -7.35 -11.76 -29.10
CA SER A 101 -6.84 -13.11 -28.82
C SER A 101 -6.19 -13.24 -27.44
N ASP A 102 -6.79 -14.05 -26.57
CA ASP A 102 -6.21 -14.46 -25.28
C ASP A 102 -4.85 -15.14 -25.45
N PHE A 103 -4.63 -15.84 -26.57
CA PHE A 103 -3.33 -16.45 -26.88
C PHE A 103 -2.26 -15.37 -27.10
N SER A 104 -2.58 -14.31 -27.85
CA SER A 104 -1.66 -13.21 -28.10
C SER A 104 -1.34 -12.42 -26.82
N ILE A 105 -2.32 -12.28 -25.93
CA ILE A 105 -2.09 -11.72 -24.58
C ILE A 105 -1.14 -12.62 -23.78
N SER A 106 -1.35 -13.95 -23.78
CA SER A 106 -0.48 -14.88 -23.05
C SER A 106 0.95 -14.81 -23.58
N GLU A 107 1.14 -14.82 -24.91
CA GLU A 107 2.46 -14.72 -25.53
C GLU A 107 3.15 -13.39 -25.18
N PHE A 108 2.40 -12.29 -25.18
CA PHE A 108 2.89 -11.00 -24.73
C PHE A 108 3.36 -11.02 -23.27
N VAL A 109 2.54 -11.59 -22.37
CA VAL A 109 2.87 -11.72 -20.95
C VAL A 109 4.10 -12.61 -20.77
N ASP A 110 4.22 -13.72 -21.51
CA ASP A 110 5.38 -14.61 -21.45
C ASP A 110 6.65 -13.93 -21.96
N LYS A 111 6.54 -13.10 -23.00
CA LYS A 111 7.65 -12.36 -23.60
C LYS A 111 8.18 -11.24 -22.70
N PHE A 112 7.31 -10.42 -22.11
CA PHE A 112 7.71 -9.22 -21.37
C PHE A 112 7.58 -9.34 -19.85
N GLY A 113 6.61 -10.12 -19.36
CA GLY A 113 6.24 -10.22 -17.95
C GLY A 113 7.39 -10.63 -17.03
N PRO A 114 8.04 -11.80 -17.23
CA PRO A 114 9.12 -12.26 -16.35
C PRO A 114 10.28 -11.27 -16.27
N ARG A 115 10.74 -10.76 -17.43
CA ARG A 115 11.88 -9.82 -17.49
C ARG A 115 11.53 -8.49 -16.82
N LEU A 116 10.35 -7.94 -17.09
CA LEU A 116 9.90 -6.69 -16.48
C LEU A 116 9.74 -6.83 -14.97
N HIS A 117 9.17 -7.94 -14.49
CA HIS A 117 9.02 -8.22 -13.07
C HIS A 117 10.39 -8.29 -12.37
N HIS A 118 11.33 -9.05 -12.94
CA HIS A 118 12.67 -9.17 -12.36
C HIS A 118 13.42 -7.84 -12.32
N LEU A 119 13.40 -7.06 -13.41
CA LEU A 119 14.05 -5.75 -13.43
C LEU A 119 13.40 -4.76 -12.44
N SER A 120 12.07 -4.80 -12.30
CA SER A 120 11.35 -3.96 -11.34
C SER A 120 11.73 -4.31 -9.90
N THR A 121 11.79 -5.59 -9.58
CA THR A 121 12.21 -6.09 -8.25
C THR A 121 13.66 -5.74 -7.96
N MET A 122 14.58 -5.92 -8.91
CA MET A 122 15.97 -5.51 -8.77
C MET A 122 16.06 -4.01 -8.51
N LEU A 123 15.40 -3.19 -9.33
CA LEU A 123 15.43 -1.74 -9.19
C LEU A 123 14.88 -1.28 -7.83
N ALA A 124 13.81 -1.90 -7.34
CA ALA A 124 13.26 -1.61 -6.02
C ALA A 124 14.27 -1.87 -4.90
N VAL A 125 14.97 -3.03 -4.94
CA VAL A 125 16.02 -3.36 -3.97
C VAL A 125 17.16 -2.35 -4.04
N PHE A 126 17.70 -2.08 -5.24
CA PHE A 126 18.79 -1.12 -5.40
C PHE A 126 18.41 0.29 -4.93
N LYS A 127 17.19 0.75 -5.21
CA LYS A 127 16.67 2.03 -4.71
C LYS A 127 16.55 2.06 -3.18
N GLN A 128 16.05 0.99 -2.57
CA GLN A 128 15.95 0.89 -1.11
C GLN A 128 17.33 0.94 -0.43
N LEU A 129 18.31 0.23 -0.99
CA LEU A 129 19.67 0.19 -0.44
C LEU A 129 20.44 1.51 -0.65
N SER A 130 20.14 2.24 -1.73
CA SER A 130 20.81 3.50 -2.07
C SER A 130 20.13 4.75 -1.50
N ALA A 131 18.88 4.62 -1.03
CA ALA A 131 18.09 5.72 -0.51
C ALA A 131 18.80 6.37 0.69
N PRO A 132 18.90 7.72 0.74
CA PRO A 132 19.37 8.42 1.91
C PRO A 132 18.34 8.26 3.02
N LEU A 133 18.62 7.39 3.99
CA LEU A 133 17.78 7.21 5.15
C LEU A 133 18.11 8.31 6.16
N SER A 134 17.18 9.24 6.36
CA SER A 134 17.30 10.21 7.44
C SER A 134 17.02 9.50 8.76
N ARG A 135 17.94 9.64 9.72
CA ARG A 135 17.63 9.24 11.10
C ARG A 135 16.39 10.03 11.52
N PRO A 136 15.29 9.39 11.97
CA PRO A 136 14.14 10.13 12.45
C PRO A 136 14.65 11.05 13.56
N ASP A 137 14.43 12.36 13.41
CA ASP A 137 14.88 13.37 14.36
C ASP A 137 14.27 13.03 15.73
N THR A 138 15.07 12.42 16.62
CA THR A 138 14.70 12.22 18.02
C THR A 138 14.95 13.54 18.77
N GLY A 139 14.46 14.64 18.20
CA GLY A 139 14.69 16.01 18.61
C GLY A 139 13.48 16.63 19.33
N ARG A 140 13.63 16.75 20.65
CA ARG A 140 12.97 17.73 21.55
C ARG A 140 11.44 17.68 21.66
N ARG A 141 10.98 16.89 22.63
CA ARG A 141 9.96 17.40 23.56
C ARG A 141 10.71 17.93 24.79
N GLN A 142 10.92 19.24 24.83
CA GLN A 142 11.02 19.96 26.11
C GLN A 142 9.61 20.15 26.66
#